data_AF-A0A6B3HLJ9-F1
#
_entry.id   AF-A0A6B3HLJ9-F1
#
_cell.length_a   1.000
_cell.length_b   1.000
_cell.length_c   1.000
_cell.angle_alpha   90.00
_cell.angle_beta   90.00
_cell.angle_gamma   90.00
#
_symmetry.space_group_name_H-M   'P 1'
#
loop_
_entity.id
_entity.type
_entity.pdbx_description
1 polymer ?
#
loop_
_entity_poly.entity_id
_entity_poly.type
_entity_poly.pdbx_seq_one_letter_code
_entity_poly.pdbx_strand_id
1 'polypeptide(L)'
;GLDHAEEPHPSSGFSLVTLNPEAKRRYRPTTERLQRALKAHTVATAADTKRSFRGPAARHGSSGGGVRVKAVCDCGRNVRVVPSVLAQAPIVCGGCGKPFQIPEAAVAVG
;
A
#
# COMPACT_ATOMS: atom_id res chain seq x y z
N GLY A 1 -14.07 18.22 8.85
CA GLY A 1 -12.86 18.69 8.14
C GLY A 1 -12.41 17.74 7.04
N LEU A 2 -13.02 16.56 6.94
CA LEU A 2 -13.06 15.69 5.77
C LEU A 2 -14.44 15.02 5.83
N ASP A 3 -15.12 14.94 4.70
CA ASP A 3 -16.42 14.27 4.57
C ASP A 3 -16.20 12.96 3.82
N HIS A 4 -16.82 11.89 4.29
CA HIS A 4 -16.85 10.59 3.63
C HIS A 4 -18.28 10.29 3.16
N ALA A 5 -18.41 9.39 2.19
CA ALA A 5 -19.72 8.84 1.84
C ALA A 5 -20.31 8.04 3.01
N GLU A 6 -21.64 7.95 3.09
CA GLU A 6 -22.33 7.13 4.08
C GLU A 6 -22.10 5.63 3.83
N GLU A 7 -22.05 5.24 2.55
CA GLU A 7 -21.74 3.87 2.14
C GLU A 7 -20.26 3.72 1.73
N PRO A 8 -19.64 2.56 2.01
CA PRO A 8 -18.24 2.33 1.69
C PRO A 8 -18.02 2.15 0.19
N HIS A 9 -16.92 2.71 -0.34
CA HIS A 9 -16.49 2.45 -1.71
C HIS A 9 -16.09 0.97 -1.88
N PRO A 10 -16.53 0.27 -2.94
CA PRO A 10 -16.35 -1.18 -3.09
C PRO A 10 -14.89 -1.66 -3.05
N SER A 11 -13.94 -0.84 -3.48
CA SER A 11 -12.50 -1.18 -3.46
C SER A 11 -11.67 -0.41 -2.43
N SER A 12 -12.22 0.64 -1.84
CA SER A 12 -11.45 1.59 -1.01
C SER A 12 -12.08 1.87 0.35
N GLY A 13 -13.23 1.24 0.65
CA GLY A 13 -13.96 1.46 1.91
C GLY A 13 -14.22 2.95 2.14
N PHE A 14 -13.92 3.43 3.34
CA PHE A 14 -14.08 4.84 3.74
C PHE A 14 -12.82 5.69 3.54
N SER A 15 -11.80 5.18 2.84
CA SER A 15 -10.57 5.97 2.58
C SER A 15 -10.78 7.10 1.58
N LEU A 16 -11.84 7.04 0.77
CA LEU A 16 -12.19 8.11 -0.14
C LEU A 16 -12.92 9.22 0.62
N VAL A 17 -12.24 10.35 0.77
CA VAL A 17 -12.73 11.51 1.53
C VAL A 17 -12.62 12.78 0.72
N THR A 18 -13.47 13.76 1.04
CA THR A 18 -13.46 15.08 0.42
C THR A 18 -13.26 16.17 1.46
N LEU A 19 -12.60 17.27 1.10
CA LEU A 19 -12.53 18.42 1.99
C LEU A 19 -13.89 19.12 2.03
N ASN A 20 -14.42 19.27 3.24
CA ASN A 20 -15.63 20.06 3.46
C ASN A 20 -15.40 21.56 3.15
N PRO A 21 -16.44 22.37 2.94
CA PRO A 21 -16.29 23.77 2.51
C PRO A 21 -15.44 24.63 3.46
N GLU A 22 -15.55 24.39 4.77
CA GLU A 22 -14.77 25.09 5.78
C GLU A 22 -13.28 24.75 5.69
N ALA A 23 -12.95 23.46 5.59
CA ALA A 23 -11.58 22.98 5.43
C ALA A 23 -10.98 23.46 4.09
N LYS A 24 -11.77 23.45 3.01
CA LYS A 24 -11.35 24.04 1.72
C LYS A 24 -10.92 25.50 1.87
N ARG A 25 -11.69 26.32 2.59
CA ARG A 25 -11.34 27.73 2.84
C ARG A 25 -10.10 27.86 3.72
N ARG A 26 -10.02 27.09 4.81
CA ARG A 26 -8.88 27.11 5.74
C ARG A 26 -7.56 26.75 5.06
N TYR A 27 -7.57 25.71 4.23
CA TYR A 27 -6.35 25.18 3.60
C TYR A 27 -6.05 25.74 2.21
N ARG A 28 -6.92 26.58 1.64
CA ARG A 28 -6.74 27.17 0.30
C ARG A 28 -5.32 27.73 0.08
N PRO A 29 -4.72 28.55 0.97
CA PRO A 29 -3.38 29.09 0.74
C PRO A 29 -2.31 27.99 0.62
N THR A 30 -2.43 26.95 1.44
CA THR A 30 -1.51 25.80 1.44
C THR A 30 -1.69 24.97 0.18
N THR A 31 -2.94 24.67 -0.20
CA THR A 31 -3.25 23.92 -1.43
C THR A 31 -2.71 24.63 -2.67
N GLU A 32 -2.91 25.96 -2.78
CA GLU A 32 -2.39 26.75 -3.90
C GLU A 32 -0.86 26.78 -3.94
N ARG A 33 -0.20 26.91 -2.77
CA ARG A 33 1.27 26.85 -2.67
C ARG A 33 1.79 25.51 -3.16
N LEU A 34 1.18 24.40 -2.74
CA LEU A 34 1.57 23.05 -3.15
C LEU A 34 1.33 22.82 -4.64
N GLN A 35 0.18 23.26 -5.17
CA GLN A 35 -0.11 23.16 -6.59
C GLN A 35 0.91 23.92 -7.45
N ARG A 36 1.31 25.13 -7.04
CA ARG A 36 2.38 25.89 -7.72
C ARG A 36 3.72 25.14 -7.70
N ALA A 37 4.10 24.58 -6.55
CA ALA A 37 5.34 23.83 -6.41
C ALA A 37 5.34 22.56 -7.29
N LEU A 38 4.24 21.81 -7.31
CA LEU A 38 4.08 20.62 -8.16
C LEU A 38 4.14 20.97 -9.65
N LYS A 39 3.50 22.07 -10.06
CA LYS A 39 3.57 22.55 -11.45
C LYS A 39 5.00 22.92 -11.84
N ALA A 40 5.71 23.67 -11.00
CA ALA A 40 7.10 24.05 -11.25
C ALA A 40 8.02 22.82 -11.33
N HIS A 41 7.87 21.87 -10.40
CA HIS A 41 8.61 20.61 -10.43
C HIS A 41 8.32 19.83 -11.72
N THR A 42 7.05 19.66 -12.08
CA THR A 42 6.66 18.90 -13.28
C THR A 42 7.28 19.49 -14.56
N VAL A 43 7.31 20.82 -14.68
CA VAL A 43 7.98 21.51 -15.79
C VAL A 43 9.49 21.26 -15.77
N ALA A 44 10.13 21.41 -14.61
CA ALA A 44 11.57 21.21 -14.47
C ALA A 44 12.01 19.77 -14.76
N THR A 45 11.18 18.79 -14.44
CA THR A 45 11.48 17.36 -14.64
C THR A 45 10.87 16.77 -15.92
N ALA A 46 10.23 17.59 -16.76
CA ALA A 46 9.50 17.10 -17.95
C ALA A 46 10.42 16.39 -18.97
N ALA A 47 11.68 16.84 -19.09
CA ALA A 47 12.69 16.23 -19.95
C ALA A 47 13.49 15.11 -19.25
N ASP A 48 13.31 14.94 -17.94
CA ASP A 48 14.03 13.98 -17.11
C ASP A 48 13.38 12.58 -17.17
N THR A 49 13.01 12.16 -18.38
CA THR A 49 12.34 10.89 -18.67
C THR A 49 13.29 9.70 -18.71
N LYS A 50 14.60 9.91 -18.53
CA LYS A 50 15.64 8.85 -18.58
C LYS A 50 15.78 8.02 -17.31
N ARG A 51 15.11 8.39 -16.23
CA ARG A 51 14.74 7.44 -15.18
C ARG A 51 13.28 7.69 -14.92
N SER A 52 12.43 6.83 -15.47
CA SER A 52 11.03 6.80 -15.13
C SER A 52 10.95 6.85 -13.60
N PHE A 53 10.61 8.02 -13.05
CA PHE A 53 10.12 8.11 -11.69
C PHE A 53 8.82 7.31 -11.72
N ARG A 54 8.96 6.01 -11.53
CA ARG A 54 7.88 5.17 -11.06
C ARG A 54 7.62 5.70 -9.66
N GLY A 55 6.85 6.79 -9.58
CA GLY A 55 6.31 7.28 -8.31
C GLY A 55 5.77 6.08 -7.56
N PRO A 56 5.90 6.06 -6.21
CA PRO A 56 5.77 4.85 -5.42
C PRO A 56 4.56 4.12 -5.93
N ALA A 57 4.83 3.02 -6.64
CA ALA A 57 3.77 2.22 -7.16
C ALA A 57 2.86 1.97 -5.97
N ALA A 58 1.55 1.95 -6.16
CA ALA A 58 0.59 1.42 -5.19
C ALA A 58 0.85 -0.06 -4.83
N ARG A 59 2.09 -0.56 -4.97
CA ARG A 59 2.71 -1.50 -4.06
C ARG A 59 2.63 -0.87 -2.68
N HIS A 60 1.61 -1.26 -1.95
CA HIS A 60 1.62 -1.31 -0.51
C HIS A 60 2.76 -2.26 -0.12
N GLY A 61 4.00 -1.79 -0.29
CA GLY A 61 5.21 -2.42 0.15
C GLY A 61 5.27 -2.17 1.63
N SER A 62 4.56 -3.01 2.39
CA SER A 62 4.77 -3.16 3.83
C SER A 62 6.27 -3.10 4.10
N SER A 63 6.67 -2.22 5.01
CA SER A 63 8.03 -1.76 5.33
C SER A 63 9.05 -2.84 5.77
N GLY A 64 8.86 -4.11 5.40
CA GLY A 64 9.84 -5.16 5.58
C GLY A 64 10.61 -5.37 4.28
N GLY A 65 11.80 -4.78 4.16
CA GLY A 65 12.74 -4.94 3.05
C GLY A 65 13.35 -6.35 2.92
N GLY A 66 12.58 -7.40 3.23
CA GLY A 66 12.97 -8.80 3.09
C GLY A 66 12.29 -9.46 1.89
N VAL A 67 12.94 -10.47 1.32
CA VAL A 67 12.36 -11.33 0.28
C VAL A 67 11.09 -12.00 0.85
N ARG A 68 9.94 -11.71 0.23
CA ARG A 68 8.66 -12.30 0.63
C ARG A 68 8.46 -13.61 -0.13
N VAL A 69 8.33 -14.71 0.60
CA VAL A 69 8.06 -16.04 0.05
C VAL A 69 6.57 -16.33 0.07
N LYS A 70 6.15 -17.30 -0.75
CA LYS A 70 4.75 -17.78 -0.77
C LYS A 70 4.55 -18.76 0.38
N ALA A 71 3.65 -18.44 1.29
CA ALA A 71 3.12 -19.38 2.27
C ALA A 71 1.72 -19.84 1.87
N VAL A 72 1.41 -21.11 2.09
CA VAL A 72 0.18 -21.77 1.65
C VAL A 72 -0.52 -22.37 2.86
N CYS A 73 -1.85 -22.25 2.88
CA CYS A 73 -2.71 -22.93 3.84
C CYS A 73 -3.28 -24.20 3.20
N ASP A 74 -3.52 -25.24 3.98
CA ASP A 74 -4.10 -26.52 3.51
C ASP A 74 -5.42 -26.37 2.74
N CYS A 75 -6.18 -25.29 2.98
CA CYS A 75 -7.43 -25.03 2.26
C CYS A 75 -7.20 -24.38 0.87
N GLY A 76 -5.96 -24.27 0.40
CA GLY A 76 -5.59 -23.72 -0.91
C GLY A 76 -5.36 -22.20 -0.95
N ARG A 77 -5.65 -21.47 0.14
CA ARG A 77 -5.34 -20.03 0.24
C ARG A 77 -3.82 -19.82 0.34
N ASN A 78 -3.34 -18.67 -0.16
CA ASN A 78 -1.93 -18.31 -0.06
C ASN A 78 -1.72 -16.83 0.27
N VAL A 79 -0.56 -16.54 0.88
CA VAL A 79 -0.12 -15.19 1.26
C VAL A 79 1.38 -15.02 0.96
N ARG A 80 1.83 -13.77 0.78
CA ARG A 80 3.25 -13.43 0.65
C ARG A 80 3.77 -12.81 1.95
N VAL A 81 4.68 -13.51 2.60
CA VAL A 81 5.18 -13.16 3.94
C VAL A 81 6.70 -13.24 3.98
N VAL A 82 7.32 -12.42 4.82
CA VAL A 82 8.76 -12.53 5.10
C VAL A 82 8.95 -13.71 6.06
N PRO A 83 9.89 -14.63 5.83
CA PRO A 83 10.09 -15.80 6.69
C PRO A 83 10.27 -15.46 8.17
N SER A 84 10.96 -14.36 8.48
CA SER A 84 11.16 -13.89 9.86
C SER A 84 9.85 -13.58 10.60
N VAL A 85 8.78 -13.19 9.89
CA VAL A 85 7.47 -12.94 10.50
C VAL A 85 6.81 -14.25 10.93
N LEU A 86 6.87 -15.30 10.09
CA LEU A 86 6.34 -16.62 10.45
C LEU A 86 7.16 -17.30 11.55
N ALA A 87 8.47 -17.01 11.64
CA ALA A 87 9.32 -17.48 12.72
C ALA A 87 8.96 -16.86 14.08
N GLN A 88 8.43 -15.63 14.10
CA GLN A 88 8.02 -14.95 15.33
C GLN A 88 6.66 -15.45 15.84
N ALA A 89 5.68 -15.61 14.95
CA ALA A 89 4.35 -16.09 15.32
C ALA A 89 3.62 -16.73 14.12
N PRO A 90 2.78 -17.75 14.37
CA PRO A 90 1.98 -18.37 13.31
C PRO A 90 0.91 -17.40 12.78
N ILE A 91 0.82 -17.29 11.45
CA ILE A 91 -0.25 -16.56 10.79
C ILE A 91 -1.38 -17.55 10.49
N VAL A 92 -2.57 -17.29 11.03
CA VAL A 92 -3.74 -18.18 10.91
C VAL A 92 -4.65 -17.76 9.77
N CYS A 93 -5.13 -18.74 8.99
CA CYS A 93 -6.13 -18.52 7.95
C CYS A 93 -7.51 -18.27 8.56
N GLY A 94 -8.06 -17.08 8.36
CA GLY A 94 -9.42 -16.74 8.83
C GLY A 94 -10.57 -17.53 8.16
N GLY A 95 -10.29 -18.39 7.18
CA GLY A 95 -11.30 -19.25 6.56
C GLY A 95 -11.43 -20.62 7.23
N CYS A 96 -10.32 -21.28 7.54
CA CYS A 96 -10.31 -22.64 8.08
C CYS A 96 -9.59 -22.77 9.44
N GLY A 97 -9.07 -21.68 10.00
CA GLY A 97 -8.40 -21.68 11.29
C GLY A 97 -7.00 -22.32 11.33
N LYS A 98 -6.48 -22.79 10.20
CA LYS A 98 -5.16 -23.43 10.12
C LYS A 98 -4.04 -22.43 9.83
N PRO A 99 -2.79 -22.67 10.30
CA PRO A 99 -1.66 -21.81 10.01
C PRO A 99 -1.24 -21.89 8.54
N PHE A 100 -0.68 -20.80 8.02
CA PHE A 100 0.03 -20.79 6.73
C PHE A 100 1.45 -21.36 6.90
N GLN A 101 1.89 -22.19 5.95
CA GLN A 101 3.22 -22.82 5.95
C GLN A 101 4.01 -22.45 4.70
N ILE A 102 5.33 -22.31 4.84
CA ILE A 102 6.23 -22.14 3.69
C ILE A 102 6.54 -23.54 3.15
N PRO A 103 6.24 -23.85 1.86
CA PRO A 103 6.62 -25.12 1.27
C PRO A 103 8.15 -25.28 1.31
N GLU A 104 8.62 -26.42 1.78
CA GLU A 104 10.04 -26.72 2.01
C GLU A 104 10.93 -26.47 0.78
N ALA A 105 10.39 -26.62 -0.43
CA ALA A 105 11.07 -26.32 -1.70
C ALA A 105 11.54 -24.85 -1.84
N ALA A 106 11.00 -23.91 -1.06
CA ALA A 106 11.38 -22.49 -1.10
C ALA A 106 12.56 -22.12 -0.18
N VAL A 107 13.03 -23.05 0.66
CA VAL A 107 14.10 -22.80 1.65
C VAL A 107 15.50 -23.09 1.08
N ALA A 108 15.59 -23.79 -0.06
CA ALA A 108 16.85 -24.31 -0.61
C ALA A 108 17.64 -23.37 -1.54
N VAL A 109 17.28 -22.09 -1.63
CA VAL A 109 18.03 -21.10 -2.43
C VAL A 109 18.37 -19.90 -1.55
N GLY A 110 19.41 -20.09 -0.73
CA GLY A 110 20.16 -19.04 -0.05
C GLY A 110 21.49 -18.82 -0.74
#